data_AF-A0A2S0L639-F1
#
_entry.id   AF-A0A2S0L639-F1
#
_cell.length_a   1.000
_cell.length_b   1.000
_cell.length_c   1.000
_cell.angle_alpha   90.00
_cell.angle_beta   90.00
_cell.angle_gamma   90.00
#
_symmetry.space_group_name_H-M   'P 1'
#
loop_
_entity.id
_entity.type
_entity.pdbx_description
1 polymer ?
#
loop_
_entity_poly.entity_id
_entity_poly.type
_entity_poly.pdbx_seq_one_letter_code
_entity_poly.pdbx_strand_id
1 'polypeptide(L)'
;MVLWAMLFVVFTVPNTAHAYSGDYSDITIANATMLAVLFMALYMFTRFFYFTKFNAKKLEMEVSDFEETPEVLFRMIFCVYLICFVIVAGGFYGRGYSLFNSTWTQTLNMAQTPIEILAGKIMVAFSGIGFACLCKKKRLCFLIAFAIYLFCALYSKSRYNLLGFITPFIIYFLFNKNKKKVAVGVSAGIVLVFAVFVFQQIRWLGDISLLPKVGIGEIFKRSIDYMRKGGGELGLIKAYYYFVEHNNNFPKFGMGLGYMRLALLFVPAAIAKFKPRDFAIDMYKEWMHVDNPRGTMHPTLFGDVFANFGFMCFLLGIVYGILVSFVDEFIKATKDPTMRCMKASMVCTLFILIGRGATYNAIFNYIIGSLVLDIIYVVYKIWRRASEDTLYQCS
;
A
#
# COMPACT_ATOMS: atom_id res chain seq x y z
N MET A 1 -7.07 11.32 -7.32
CA MET A 1 -7.76 10.30 -8.17
C MET A 1 -7.49 8.89 -7.67
N VAL A 2 -6.25 8.51 -7.36
CA VAL A 2 -5.90 7.15 -6.90
C VAL A 2 -6.65 6.72 -5.64
N LEU A 3 -6.69 7.56 -4.59
CA LEU A 3 -7.40 7.24 -3.35
C LEU A 3 -8.90 7.01 -3.58
N TRP A 4 -9.55 7.89 -4.34
CA TRP A 4 -10.97 7.73 -4.71
C TRP A 4 -11.24 6.41 -5.43
N ALA A 5 -10.42 6.07 -6.43
CA ALA A 5 -10.57 4.83 -7.20
C ALA A 5 -10.37 3.60 -6.31
N MET A 6 -9.40 3.67 -5.39
CA MET A 6 -9.18 2.61 -4.42
C MET A 6 -10.41 2.43 -3.51
N LEU A 7 -10.93 3.51 -2.92
CA LEU A 7 -12.10 3.46 -2.05
C LEU A 7 -13.32 2.90 -2.77
N PHE A 8 -13.51 3.24 -4.05
CA PHE A 8 -14.56 2.65 -4.87
C PHE A 8 -14.41 1.11 -4.98
N VAL A 9 -13.19 0.62 -5.23
CA VAL A 9 -12.94 -0.82 -5.37
C VAL A 9 -13.05 -1.57 -4.04
N VAL A 10 -12.53 -1.03 -2.95
CA VAL A 10 -12.52 -1.75 -1.65
C VAL A 10 -13.73 -1.52 -0.76
N PHE A 11 -14.56 -0.53 -1.09
CA PHE A 11 -15.80 -0.29 -0.36
C PHE A 11 -17.02 -0.45 -1.25
N THR A 12 -17.15 0.32 -2.35
CA THR A 12 -18.39 0.32 -3.13
C THR A 12 -18.71 -1.05 -3.73
N VAL A 13 -17.74 -1.70 -4.38
CA VAL A 13 -17.95 -3.04 -4.97
C VAL A 13 -18.35 -4.09 -3.91
N PRO A 14 -17.61 -4.23 -2.78
CA PRO A 14 -18.02 -5.13 -1.70
C PRO A 14 -19.34 -4.74 -1.04
N ASN A 15 -19.61 -3.45 -0.84
CA ASN A 15 -20.82 -2.97 -0.18
C ASN A 15 -22.07 -3.34 -0.97
N THR A 16 -22.02 -3.19 -2.31
CA THR A 16 -23.10 -3.64 -3.18
C THR A 16 -23.27 -5.15 -3.16
N ALA A 17 -22.19 -5.93 -3.05
CA ALA A 17 -22.27 -7.38 -2.98
C ALA A 17 -22.86 -7.87 -1.63
N HIS A 18 -22.47 -7.23 -0.52
CA HIS A 18 -22.93 -7.58 0.84
C HIS A 18 -24.31 -7.04 1.19
N ALA A 19 -24.79 -5.99 0.50
CA ALA A 19 -26.17 -5.53 0.62
C ALA A 19 -27.21 -6.65 0.37
N TYR A 20 -26.83 -7.73 -0.31
CA TYR A 20 -27.70 -8.87 -0.60
C TYR A 20 -27.28 -10.17 0.12
N SER A 21 -26.27 -10.14 1.00
CA SER A 21 -25.78 -11.36 1.67
C SER A 21 -26.56 -11.74 2.91
N GLY A 22 -27.21 -10.77 3.58
CA GLY A 22 -27.94 -10.98 4.83
C GLY A 22 -27.05 -11.15 6.07
N ASP A 23 -25.74 -10.91 5.96
CA ASP A 23 -24.79 -11.10 7.07
C ASP A 23 -24.92 -10.03 8.18
N TYR A 24 -25.51 -8.86 7.88
CA TYR A 24 -25.69 -7.72 8.80
C TYR A 24 -27.06 -7.09 8.58
N SER A 25 -27.56 -6.33 9.56
CA SER A 25 -28.85 -5.63 9.42
C SER A 25 -28.82 -4.58 8.31
N ASP A 26 -29.94 -4.38 7.63
CA ASP A 26 -30.09 -3.35 6.60
C ASP A 26 -29.79 -1.94 7.13
N ILE A 27 -30.10 -1.70 8.41
CA ILE A 27 -29.81 -0.45 9.12
C ILE A 27 -28.30 -0.25 9.27
N THR A 28 -27.55 -1.29 9.64
CA THR A 28 -26.08 -1.24 9.74
C THR A 28 -25.47 -0.89 8.39
N ILE A 29 -25.91 -1.55 7.32
CA ILE A 29 -25.38 -1.32 5.96
C ILE A 29 -25.77 0.08 5.47
N ALA A 30 -26.98 0.54 5.72
CA ALA A 30 -27.43 1.88 5.38
C ALA A 30 -26.61 2.96 6.10
N ASN A 31 -26.37 2.80 7.41
CA ASN A 31 -25.55 3.72 8.20
C ASN A 31 -24.09 3.76 7.71
N ALA A 32 -23.49 2.61 7.45
CA ALA A 32 -22.15 2.50 6.89
C ALA A 32 -22.05 3.18 5.51
N THR A 33 -23.05 2.98 4.66
CA THR A 33 -23.14 3.60 3.34
C THR A 33 -23.30 5.11 3.44
N MET A 34 -24.19 5.60 4.31
CA MET A 34 -24.41 7.03 4.55
C MET A 34 -23.11 7.72 4.99
N LEU A 35 -22.40 7.14 5.96
CA LEU A 35 -21.13 7.67 6.45
C LEU A 35 -20.06 7.73 5.35
N ALA A 36 -19.96 6.68 4.53
CA ALA A 36 -19.05 6.66 3.39
C ALA A 36 -19.42 7.74 2.36
N VAL A 37 -20.71 7.93 2.04
CA VAL A 37 -21.18 8.97 1.12
C VAL A 37 -20.86 10.37 1.65
N LEU A 38 -21.13 10.65 2.93
CA LEU A 38 -20.82 11.94 3.55
C LEU A 38 -19.31 12.21 3.56
N PHE A 39 -18.50 11.20 3.91
CA PHE A 39 -17.04 11.29 3.84
C PHE A 39 -16.58 11.66 2.42
N MET A 40 -17.11 10.96 1.41
CA MET A 40 -16.73 11.19 0.02
C MET A 40 -17.22 12.55 -0.49
N ALA A 41 -18.38 13.02 -0.06
CA ALA A 41 -18.88 14.35 -0.38
C ALA A 41 -17.93 15.43 0.12
N LEU A 42 -17.51 15.36 1.40
CA LEU A 42 -16.55 16.31 1.97
C LEU A 42 -15.17 16.21 1.31
N TYR A 43 -14.68 14.98 1.05
CA TYR A 43 -13.45 14.77 0.29
C TYR A 43 -13.50 15.45 -1.08
N MET A 44 -14.56 15.21 -1.85
CA MET A 44 -14.73 15.78 -3.19
C MET A 44 -14.90 17.29 -3.13
N PHE A 45 -15.61 17.83 -2.13
CA PHE A 45 -15.74 19.26 -1.91
C PHE A 45 -14.38 19.93 -1.66
N THR A 46 -13.57 19.38 -0.76
CA THR A 46 -12.21 19.89 -0.49
C THR A 46 -11.34 19.84 -1.75
N ARG A 47 -11.44 18.76 -2.53
CA ARG A 47 -10.71 18.61 -3.80
C ARG A 47 -11.18 19.60 -4.86
N PHE A 48 -12.48 19.81 -4.98
CA PHE A 48 -13.05 20.81 -5.88
C PHE A 48 -12.56 22.22 -5.54
N PHE A 49 -12.63 22.60 -4.26
CA PHE A 49 -12.14 23.89 -3.78
C PHE A 49 -10.65 24.10 -4.07
N TYR A 50 -9.84 23.05 -3.89
CA TYR A 50 -8.43 23.09 -4.21
C TYR A 50 -8.18 23.38 -5.71
N PHE A 51 -8.89 22.70 -6.62
CA PHE A 51 -8.71 22.93 -8.05
C PHE A 51 -9.25 24.27 -8.53
N THR A 52 -10.41 24.71 -8.03
CA THR A 52 -11.06 25.95 -8.48
C THR A 52 -10.40 27.20 -7.90
N LYS A 53 -10.10 27.22 -6.59
CA LYS A 53 -9.58 28.42 -5.93
C LYS A 53 -8.09 28.62 -6.16
N PHE A 54 -7.31 27.53 -6.17
CA PHE A 54 -5.85 27.62 -6.34
C PHE A 54 -5.42 27.44 -7.79
N ASN A 55 -6.38 27.31 -8.73
CA ASN A 55 -6.12 27.09 -10.15
C ASN A 55 -5.09 25.96 -10.39
N ALA A 56 -5.17 24.94 -9.55
CA ALA A 56 -4.13 23.91 -9.47
C ALA A 56 -4.10 23.11 -10.77
N LYS A 57 -2.94 23.05 -11.43
CA LYS A 57 -2.79 22.22 -12.64
C LYS A 57 -2.97 20.75 -12.28
N LYS A 58 -3.57 19.98 -13.18
CA LYS A 58 -3.67 18.53 -13.05
C LYS A 58 -2.25 17.93 -13.04
N LEU A 59 -2.02 16.94 -12.17
CA LEU A 59 -0.81 16.13 -12.24
C LEU A 59 -0.90 15.27 -13.51
N GLU A 60 -0.07 15.57 -14.49
CA GLU A 60 0.10 14.75 -15.69
C GLU A 60 1.53 14.20 -15.68
N MET A 61 1.65 12.91 -15.96
CA MET A 61 2.93 12.23 -16.11
C MET A 61 2.93 11.55 -17.45
N GLU A 62 3.95 11.84 -18.26
CA GLU A 62 4.13 11.17 -19.55
C GLU A 62 5.20 10.09 -19.44
N VAL A 63 5.12 9.08 -20.31
CA VAL A 63 6.08 7.97 -20.31
C VAL A 63 7.49 8.45 -20.69
N SER A 64 7.56 9.49 -21.52
CA SER A 64 8.79 10.21 -21.89
C SER A 64 9.55 10.74 -20.66
N ASP A 65 8.84 11.17 -19.61
CA ASP A 65 9.47 11.62 -18.36
C ASP A 65 10.36 10.53 -17.74
N PHE A 66 10.09 9.24 -18.02
CA PHE A 66 10.90 8.12 -17.55
C PHE A 66 12.11 7.85 -18.44
N GLU A 67 12.06 8.18 -19.73
CA GLU A 67 13.19 8.00 -20.66
C GLU A 67 14.28 9.06 -20.41
N GLU A 68 13.91 10.28 -20.03
CA GLU A 68 14.82 11.41 -19.77
C GLU A 68 15.63 11.30 -18.46
N THR A 69 15.35 10.28 -17.64
CA THR A 69 15.93 10.17 -16.30
C THR A 69 17.42 9.78 -16.33
N PRO A 70 18.31 10.49 -15.60
CA PRO A 70 19.73 10.17 -15.56
C PRO A 70 20.00 8.72 -15.16
N GLU A 71 20.81 8.01 -15.95
CA GLU A 71 21.11 6.60 -15.68
C GLU A 71 21.77 6.38 -14.33
N VAL A 72 22.66 7.28 -13.90
CA VAL A 72 23.38 7.16 -12.64
C VAL A 72 22.43 7.22 -11.45
N LEU A 73 21.53 8.20 -11.40
CA LEU A 73 20.55 8.34 -10.32
C LEU A 73 19.66 7.10 -10.22
N PHE A 74 19.19 6.60 -11.37
CA PHE A 74 18.40 5.37 -11.41
C PHE A 74 19.18 4.16 -10.90
N ARG A 75 20.45 4.00 -11.30
CA ARG A 75 21.33 2.93 -10.79
C ARG A 75 21.51 3.03 -9.28
N MET A 76 21.69 4.22 -8.72
CA MET A 76 21.81 4.40 -7.27
C MET A 76 20.55 3.96 -6.52
N ILE A 77 19.37 4.38 -7.01
CA ILE A 77 18.08 3.96 -6.43
C ILE A 77 17.92 2.44 -6.51
N PHE A 78 18.25 1.85 -7.65
CA PHE A 78 18.18 0.40 -7.85
C PHE A 78 19.17 -0.38 -6.97
N CYS A 79 20.39 0.13 -6.80
CA CYS A 79 21.38 -0.45 -5.89
C CYS A 79 20.91 -0.44 -4.44
N VAL A 80 20.32 0.67 -3.97
CA VAL A 80 19.74 0.74 -2.62
C VAL A 80 18.63 -0.29 -2.45
N TYR A 81 17.75 -0.42 -3.45
CA TYR A 81 16.71 -1.44 -3.46
C TYR A 81 17.27 -2.87 -3.36
N LEU A 82 18.34 -3.18 -4.11
CA LEU A 82 19.03 -4.47 -4.05
C LEU A 82 19.70 -4.72 -2.69
N ILE A 83 20.35 -3.72 -2.11
CA ILE A 83 20.97 -3.83 -0.78
C ILE A 83 19.91 -4.15 0.27
N CYS A 84 18.77 -3.44 0.24
CA CYS A 84 17.66 -3.74 1.15
C CYS A 84 17.14 -5.16 0.96
N PHE A 85 17.03 -5.64 -0.29
CA PHE A 85 16.67 -7.03 -0.58
C PHE A 85 17.66 -8.03 0.01
N VAL A 86 18.97 -7.81 -0.18
CA VAL A 86 20.02 -8.70 0.35
C VAL A 86 19.98 -8.75 1.87
N ILE A 87 19.74 -7.64 2.55
CA ILE A 87 19.58 -7.60 4.02
C ILE A 87 18.39 -8.46 4.46
N VAL A 88 17.23 -8.29 3.82
CA VAL A 88 16.00 -9.03 4.17
C VAL A 88 16.14 -10.53 3.86
N ALA A 89 16.64 -10.86 2.67
CA ALA A 89 16.84 -12.25 2.24
C ALA A 89 17.95 -12.94 3.05
N GLY A 90 19.07 -12.26 3.30
CA GLY A 90 20.16 -12.75 4.12
C GLY A 90 19.72 -13.02 5.56
N GLY A 91 18.91 -12.12 6.14
CA GLY A 91 18.30 -12.35 7.45
C GLY A 91 17.36 -13.57 7.47
N PHE A 92 16.55 -13.75 6.42
CA PHE A 92 15.65 -14.89 6.30
C PHE A 92 16.40 -16.23 6.19
N TYR A 93 17.34 -16.34 5.25
CA TYR A 93 18.09 -17.58 5.04
C TYR A 93 19.10 -17.84 6.15
N GLY A 94 19.73 -16.80 6.71
CA GLY A 94 20.70 -16.92 7.80
C GLY A 94 20.10 -17.49 9.09
N ARG A 95 18.78 -17.41 9.26
CA ARG A 95 18.05 -18.04 10.38
C ARG A 95 17.54 -19.45 10.05
N GLY A 96 17.97 -20.04 8.94
CA GLY A 96 17.63 -21.42 8.54
C GLY A 96 16.27 -21.57 7.87
N TYR A 97 15.58 -20.47 7.55
CA TYR A 97 14.32 -20.54 6.82
C TYR A 97 14.55 -20.74 5.32
N SER A 98 13.66 -21.51 4.69
CA SER A 98 13.62 -21.70 3.23
C SER A 98 12.24 -21.31 2.72
N LEU A 99 12.15 -20.79 1.50
CA LEU A 99 10.88 -20.39 0.88
C LEU A 99 9.88 -21.55 0.80
N PHE A 100 10.36 -22.79 0.66
CA PHE A 100 9.54 -23.98 0.49
C PHE A 100 9.19 -24.66 1.82
N ASN A 101 10.06 -24.57 2.84
CA ASN A 101 9.87 -25.27 4.12
C ASN A 101 9.41 -24.38 5.27
N SER A 102 9.46 -23.05 5.11
CA SER A 102 8.99 -22.15 6.18
C SER A 102 7.48 -22.04 6.17
N THR A 103 6.84 -22.13 7.34
CA THR A 103 5.41 -21.86 7.48
C THR A 103 5.14 -20.36 7.69
N TRP A 104 3.93 -19.90 7.41
CA TRP A 104 3.53 -18.50 7.62
C TRP A 104 3.72 -18.05 9.06
N THR A 105 3.34 -18.91 10.02
CA THR A 105 3.47 -18.64 11.45
C THR A 105 4.93 -18.50 11.86
N GLN A 106 5.83 -19.31 11.29
CA GLN A 106 7.27 -19.19 11.50
C GLN A 106 7.83 -17.85 11.00
N THR A 107 7.44 -17.42 9.79
CA THR A 107 7.92 -16.15 9.25
C THR A 107 7.37 -14.94 10.02
N LEU A 108 6.12 -14.99 10.46
CA LEU A 108 5.56 -13.99 11.37
C LEU A 108 6.27 -13.96 12.72
N ASN A 109 6.68 -15.13 13.21
CA ASN A 109 7.32 -15.24 14.49
C ASN A 109 8.83 -14.95 14.47
N MET A 110 9.40 -14.80 13.28
CA MET A 110 10.80 -14.48 13.08
C MET A 110 11.17 -13.17 13.78
N ALA A 111 12.13 -13.24 14.70
CA ALA A 111 12.71 -12.07 15.32
C ALA A 111 13.56 -11.31 14.29
N GLN A 112 13.09 -10.13 13.89
CA GLN A 112 13.78 -9.27 12.93
C GLN A 112 14.62 -8.23 13.66
N THR A 113 15.79 -7.91 13.10
CA THR A 113 16.60 -6.79 13.58
C THR A 113 15.97 -5.46 13.15
N PRO A 114 16.25 -4.34 13.85
CA PRO A 114 15.77 -3.02 13.42
C PRO A 114 16.17 -2.66 11.98
N ILE A 115 17.34 -3.12 11.54
CA ILE A 115 17.86 -2.90 10.18
C ILE A 115 17.04 -3.67 9.15
N GLU A 116 16.68 -4.93 9.43
CA GLU A 116 15.80 -5.73 8.55
C GLU A 116 14.40 -5.14 8.44
N ILE A 117 13.85 -4.63 9.55
CA ILE A 117 12.56 -3.94 9.55
C ILE A 117 12.63 -2.70 8.66
N LEU A 118 13.67 -1.86 8.83
CA LEU A 118 13.86 -0.66 8.03
C LEU A 118 14.04 -1.00 6.54
N ALA A 119 14.87 -1.98 6.22
CA ALA A 119 15.10 -2.45 4.85
C ALA A 119 13.80 -2.94 4.20
N GLY A 120 13.00 -3.74 4.91
CA GLY A 120 11.70 -4.20 4.42
C GLY A 120 10.73 -3.06 4.15
N LYS A 121 10.74 -2.00 4.99
CA LYS A 121 9.88 -0.82 4.82
C LYS A 121 10.32 0.02 3.60
N ILE A 122 11.62 0.17 3.38
CA ILE A 122 12.19 0.84 2.19
C ILE A 122 11.86 0.05 0.93
N MET A 123 12.00 -1.28 0.94
CA MET A 123 11.63 -2.13 -0.20
C MET A 123 10.17 -1.93 -0.61
N VAL A 124 9.27 -1.84 0.36
CA VAL A 124 7.86 -1.59 0.09
C VAL A 124 7.65 -0.19 -0.46
N ALA A 125 8.30 0.83 0.09
CA ALA A 125 8.21 2.17 -0.45
C ALA A 125 8.68 2.21 -1.92
N PHE A 126 9.78 1.52 -2.23
CA PHE A 126 10.34 1.42 -3.58
C PHE A 126 9.70 0.32 -4.43
N SER A 127 8.53 -0.19 -4.03
CA SER A 127 7.74 -1.18 -4.79
C SER A 127 7.43 -0.73 -6.23
N GLY A 128 7.50 0.58 -6.46
CA GLY A 128 7.40 1.24 -7.75
C GLY A 128 8.49 0.98 -8.77
N ILE A 129 9.66 0.51 -8.33
CA ILE A 129 10.87 0.54 -9.16
C ILE A 129 10.77 -0.37 -10.38
N GLY A 130 9.97 -1.45 -10.32
CA GLY A 130 9.74 -2.34 -11.45
C GLY A 130 9.10 -1.61 -12.63
N PHE A 131 8.16 -0.71 -12.36
CA PHE A 131 7.54 0.10 -13.41
C PHE A 131 8.51 1.13 -14.00
N ALA A 132 9.34 1.77 -13.17
CA ALA A 132 10.41 2.63 -13.67
C ALA A 132 11.40 1.86 -14.58
N CYS A 133 11.71 0.60 -14.24
CA CYS A 133 12.52 -0.28 -15.11
C CYS A 133 11.83 -0.55 -16.46
N LEU A 134 10.51 -0.81 -16.45
CA LEU A 134 9.75 -1.06 -17.67
C LEU A 134 9.73 0.17 -18.59
N CYS A 135 9.46 1.36 -18.03
CA CYS A 135 9.44 2.60 -18.80
C CYS A 135 10.80 2.93 -19.41
N LYS A 136 11.91 2.68 -18.69
CA LYS A 136 13.28 2.80 -19.21
C LYS A 136 13.68 1.71 -20.21
N LYS A 137 12.81 0.74 -20.50
CA LYS A 137 13.09 -0.44 -21.34
C LYS A 137 14.26 -1.30 -20.83
N LYS A 138 14.65 -1.19 -19.54
CA LYS A 138 15.71 -1.99 -18.92
C LYS A 138 15.15 -3.34 -18.46
N ARG A 139 14.98 -4.26 -19.42
CA ARG A 139 14.33 -5.57 -19.21
C ARG A 139 14.98 -6.40 -18.11
N LEU A 140 16.32 -6.39 -18.00
CA LEU A 140 17.02 -7.14 -16.95
C LEU A 140 16.70 -6.60 -15.55
N CYS A 141 16.77 -5.29 -15.34
CA CYS A 141 16.41 -4.67 -14.05
C CYS A 141 14.94 -4.93 -13.70
N PHE A 142 14.06 -4.93 -14.70
CA PHE A 142 12.66 -5.29 -14.52
C PHE A 142 12.49 -6.76 -14.07
N LEU A 143 13.17 -7.70 -14.71
CA LEU A 143 13.14 -9.12 -14.33
C LEU A 143 13.69 -9.35 -12.92
N ILE A 144 14.80 -8.68 -12.56
CA ILE A 144 15.36 -8.74 -11.21
C ILE A 144 14.36 -8.19 -10.19
N ALA A 145 13.78 -7.01 -10.45
CA ALA A 145 12.77 -6.43 -9.58
C ALA A 145 11.58 -7.38 -9.43
N PHE A 146 11.08 -7.96 -10.53
CA PHE A 146 10.00 -8.94 -10.51
C PHE A 146 10.33 -10.18 -9.68
N ALA A 147 11.54 -10.73 -9.81
CA ALA A 147 12.00 -11.85 -9.00
C ALA A 147 12.07 -11.50 -7.51
N ILE A 148 12.52 -10.29 -7.17
CA ILE A 148 12.51 -9.78 -5.79
C ILE A 148 11.08 -9.65 -5.26
N TYR A 149 10.13 -9.19 -6.08
CA TYR A 149 8.71 -9.15 -5.66
C TYR A 149 8.14 -10.54 -5.43
N LEU A 150 8.43 -11.50 -6.30
CA LEU A 150 8.03 -12.89 -6.09
C LEU A 150 8.63 -13.45 -4.80
N PHE A 151 9.92 -13.19 -4.54
CA PHE A 151 10.54 -13.53 -3.26
C PHE A 151 9.78 -12.88 -2.10
N CYS A 152 9.54 -11.57 -2.13
CA CYS A 152 8.85 -10.86 -1.05
C CYS A 152 7.41 -11.35 -0.84
N ALA A 153 6.70 -11.74 -1.91
CA ALA A 153 5.38 -12.34 -1.83
C ALA A 153 5.42 -13.71 -1.16
N LEU A 154 6.40 -14.56 -1.50
CA LEU A 154 6.59 -15.89 -0.92
C LEU A 154 7.15 -15.86 0.51
N TYR A 155 8.05 -14.92 0.78
CA TYR A 155 8.66 -14.67 2.08
C TYR A 155 7.62 -14.12 3.06
N SER A 156 7.09 -12.92 2.79
CA SER A 156 6.15 -12.27 3.71
C SER A 156 4.84 -13.04 3.81
N LYS A 157 4.55 -13.86 2.78
CA LYS A 157 3.25 -14.55 2.60
C LYS A 157 2.08 -13.58 2.78
N SER A 158 2.35 -12.29 2.51
CA SER A 158 1.47 -11.16 2.71
C SER A 158 1.16 -10.54 1.36
N ARG A 159 -0.14 -10.32 1.12
CA ARG A 159 -0.71 -9.72 -0.10
C ARG A 159 -0.25 -8.27 -0.31
N TYR A 160 0.26 -7.67 0.76
CA TYR A 160 0.70 -6.29 0.87
C TYR A 160 1.78 -5.88 -0.15
N ASN A 161 2.79 -6.75 -0.36
CA ASN A 161 3.93 -6.44 -1.23
C ASN A 161 3.57 -6.52 -2.72
N LEU A 162 2.59 -7.34 -3.09
CA LEU A 162 2.10 -7.48 -4.47
C LEU A 162 1.45 -6.19 -4.98
N LEU A 163 0.65 -5.53 -4.14
CA LEU A 163 -0.05 -4.31 -4.52
C LEU A 163 0.91 -3.19 -4.93
N GLY A 164 2.00 -2.98 -4.18
CA GLY A 164 2.99 -1.95 -4.50
C GLY A 164 3.65 -2.12 -5.88
N PHE A 165 3.80 -3.36 -6.35
CA PHE A 165 4.33 -3.66 -7.68
C PHE A 165 3.29 -3.43 -8.79
N ILE A 166 2.03 -3.78 -8.54
CA ILE A 166 0.94 -3.76 -9.53
C ILE A 166 0.47 -2.33 -9.83
N THR A 167 0.46 -1.50 -8.79
CA THR A 167 -0.20 -0.19 -8.82
C THR A 167 0.40 0.80 -9.82
N PRO A 168 1.72 0.89 -9.99
CA PRO A 168 2.31 1.74 -11.00
C PRO A 168 1.92 1.32 -12.43
N PHE A 169 1.67 0.02 -12.69
CA PHE A 169 1.12 -0.44 -13.97
C PHE A 169 -0.33 0.00 -14.16
N ILE A 170 -1.17 -0.15 -13.14
CA ILE A 170 -2.56 0.33 -13.16
C ILE A 170 -2.59 1.83 -13.46
N ILE A 171 -1.67 2.60 -12.90
CA ILE A 171 -1.58 4.06 -13.06
C ILE A 171 -0.99 4.46 -14.41
N TYR A 172 0.04 3.78 -14.89
CA TYR A 172 0.53 3.93 -16.27
C TYR A 172 -0.58 3.83 -17.30
N PHE A 173 -1.46 2.84 -17.13
CA PHE A 173 -2.54 2.61 -18.07
C PHE A 173 -3.70 3.58 -17.84
N LEU A 174 -4.06 3.93 -16.60
CA LEU A 174 -5.12 4.90 -16.28
C LEU A 174 -4.81 6.32 -16.77
N PHE A 175 -3.55 6.74 -16.74
CA PHE A 175 -3.12 8.07 -17.20
C PHE A 175 -2.62 8.09 -18.64
N ASN A 176 -2.71 6.95 -19.36
CA ASN A 176 -2.36 6.93 -20.76
C ASN A 176 -3.43 7.65 -21.60
N LYS A 177 -3.03 8.57 -22.48
CA LYS A 177 -3.94 9.23 -23.42
C LYS A 177 -4.63 8.24 -24.38
N ASN A 178 -4.05 7.05 -24.58
CA ASN A 178 -4.59 6.01 -25.45
C ASN A 178 -5.61 5.09 -24.73
N LYS A 179 -6.89 5.19 -25.11
CA LYS A 179 -8.01 4.40 -24.56
C LYS A 179 -7.81 2.87 -24.64
N LYS A 180 -7.13 2.35 -25.66
CA LYS A 180 -6.85 0.89 -25.76
C LYS A 180 -5.87 0.43 -24.68
N LYS A 181 -4.84 1.25 -24.41
CA LYS A 181 -3.87 0.96 -23.34
C LYS A 181 -4.54 1.05 -21.96
N VAL A 182 -5.44 2.01 -21.75
CA VAL A 182 -6.27 2.10 -20.54
C VAL A 182 -7.05 0.81 -20.32
N ALA A 183 -7.77 0.31 -21.33
CA ALA A 183 -8.54 -0.93 -21.24
C ALA A 183 -7.66 -2.14 -20.88
N VAL A 184 -6.52 -2.30 -21.56
CA VAL A 184 -5.55 -3.38 -21.26
C VAL A 184 -5.06 -3.32 -19.82
N GLY A 185 -4.78 -2.12 -19.30
CA GLY A 185 -4.35 -1.97 -17.90
C GLY A 185 -5.43 -2.26 -16.87
N VAL A 186 -6.68 -1.86 -17.14
CA VAL A 186 -7.82 -2.20 -16.30
C VAL A 186 -8.02 -3.72 -16.30
N SER A 187 -8.01 -4.36 -17.47
CA SER A 187 -8.09 -5.83 -17.59
C SER A 187 -6.95 -6.53 -16.87
N ALA A 188 -5.70 -6.06 -17.05
CA ALA A 188 -4.54 -6.60 -16.37
C ALA A 188 -4.66 -6.44 -14.84
N GLY A 189 -5.15 -5.30 -14.37
CA GLY A 189 -5.43 -5.05 -12.95
C GLY A 189 -6.45 -6.03 -12.37
N ILE A 190 -7.56 -6.29 -13.07
CA ILE A 190 -8.58 -7.28 -12.66
C ILE A 190 -7.98 -8.69 -12.58
N VAL A 191 -7.25 -9.10 -13.63
CA VAL A 191 -6.56 -10.41 -13.65
C VAL A 191 -5.57 -10.52 -12.50
N LEU A 192 -4.88 -9.44 -12.16
CA LEU A 192 -3.93 -9.43 -11.05
C LEU A 192 -4.59 -9.51 -9.68
N VAL A 193 -5.70 -8.80 -9.47
CA VAL A 193 -6.52 -8.94 -8.24
C VAL A 193 -6.97 -10.39 -8.10
N PHE A 194 -7.47 -11.00 -9.18
CA PHE A 194 -7.86 -12.41 -9.18
C PHE A 194 -6.67 -13.34 -8.89
N ALA A 195 -5.49 -13.08 -9.48
CA ALA A 195 -4.28 -13.85 -9.23
C ALA A 195 -3.89 -13.82 -7.74
N VAL A 196 -4.07 -12.69 -7.04
CA VAL A 196 -3.83 -12.59 -5.58
C VAL A 196 -4.72 -13.57 -4.81
N PHE A 197 -5.99 -13.74 -5.19
CA PHE A 197 -6.88 -14.73 -4.56
C PHE A 197 -6.50 -16.17 -4.87
N VAL A 198 -5.95 -16.45 -6.06
CA VAL A 198 -5.41 -17.77 -6.41
C VAL A 198 -4.14 -18.07 -5.59
N PHE A 199 -3.20 -17.13 -5.53
CA PHE A 199 -2.01 -17.24 -4.68
C PHE A 199 -2.37 -17.44 -3.21
N GLN A 200 -3.46 -16.83 -2.74
CA GLN A 200 -3.94 -17.05 -1.38
C GLN A 200 -4.38 -18.49 -1.12
N GLN A 201 -5.08 -19.13 -2.06
CA GLN A 201 -5.47 -20.53 -1.91
C GLN A 201 -4.25 -21.44 -1.93
N ILE A 202 -3.28 -21.18 -2.81
CA ILE A 202 -1.99 -21.88 -2.82
C ILE A 202 -1.28 -21.73 -1.47
N ARG A 203 -1.30 -20.53 -0.87
CA ARG A 203 -0.72 -20.29 0.46
C ARG A 203 -1.39 -21.12 1.55
N TRP A 204 -2.71 -21.27 1.50
CA TRP A 204 -3.46 -22.04 2.49
C TRP A 204 -3.26 -23.55 2.41
N LEU A 205 -2.69 -24.04 1.30
CA LEU A 205 -2.21 -25.42 1.24
C LEU A 205 -1.02 -25.66 2.17
N GLY A 206 -0.29 -24.60 2.58
CA GLY A 206 0.86 -24.69 3.49
C GLY A 206 2.12 -25.23 2.82
N ASP A 207 1.98 -26.18 1.91
CA ASP A 207 3.04 -26.80 1.12
C ASP A 207 2.65 -26.83 -0.38
N ILE A 208 3.56 -26.33 -1.23
CA ILE A 208 3.37 -26.28 -2.69
C ILE A 208 3.42 -27.67 -3.33
N SER A 209 4.00 -28.66 -2.65
CA SER A 209 4.02 -30.06 -3.08
C SER A 209 2.61 -30.69 -3.12
N LEU A 210 1.64 -30.07 -2.44
CA LEU A 210 0.23 -30.48 -2.42
C LEU A 210 -0.56 -29.94 -3.62
N LEU A 211 0.02 -29.01 -4.40
CA LEU A 211 -0.65 -28.36 -5.53
C LEU A 211 -1.05 -29.35 -6.65
N PRO A 212 -0.23 -30.36 -7.02
CA PRO A 212 -0.64 -31.40 -7.95
C PRO A 212 -1.75 -32.32 -7.40
N LYS A 213 -1.82 -32.50 -6.07
CA LYS A 213 -2.83 -33.35 -5.42
C LYS A 213 -4.20 -32.68 -5.33
N VAL A 214 -4.23 -31.37 -5.12
CA VAL A 214 -5.47 -30.57 -5.04
C VAL A 214 -6.02 -30.24 -6.42
N GLY A 215 -5.14 -30.03 -7.41
CA GLY A 215 -5.51 -29.69 -8.78
C GLY A 215 -5.87 -28.21 -8.95
N ILE A 216 -5.47 -27.65 -10.10
CA ILE A 216 -5.64 -26.22 -10.39
C ILE A 216 -7.12 -25.82 -10.44
N GLY A 217 -8.00 -26.68 -10.99
CA GLY A 217 -9.45 -26.40 -11.07
C GLY A 217 -10.10 -26.19 -9.70
N GLU A 218 -9.71 -26.98 -8.70
CA GLU A 218 -10.23 -26.86 -7.32
C GLU A 218 -9.68 -25.60 -6.62
N ILE A 219 -8.41 -25.22 -6.89
CA ILE A 219 -7.84 -23.96 -6.40
C ILE A 219 -8.63 -22.76 -6.94
N PHE A 220 -8.96 -22.76 -8.23
CA PHE A 220 -9.77 -21.70 -8.84
C PHE A 220 -11.18 -21.65 -8.25
N LYS A 221 -11.83 -22.81 -8.08
CA LYS A 221 -13.15 -22.90 -7.45
C LYS A 221 -13.13 -22.35 -6.02
N ARG A 222 -12.16 -22.76 -5.21
CA ARG A 222 -11.95 -22.24 -3.84
C ARG A 222 -11.69 -20.74 -3.83
N SER A 223 -10.93 -20.21 -4.79
CA SER A 223 -10.71 -18.76 -4.91
C SER A 223 -12.01 -18.01 -5.18
N ILE A 224 -12.84 -18.52 -6.10
CA ILE A 224 -14.15 -17.93 -6.42
C ILE A 224 -15.10 -18.03 -5.22
N ASP A 225 -15.23 -19.20 -4.60
CA ASP A 225 -16.08 -19.40 -3.42
C ASP A 225 -15.61 -18.55 -2.24
N TYR A 226 -14.30 -18.40 -2.06
CA TYR A 226 -13.73 -17.54 -1.04
C TYR A 226 -14.05 -16.06 -1.29
N MET A 227 -13.94 -15.58 -2.53
CA MET A 227 -14.39 -14.23 -2.88
C MET A 227 -15.89 -14.06 -2.66
N ARG A 228 -16.70 -15.05 -3.05
CA ARG A 228 -18.17 -15.03 -2.91
C ARG A 228 -18.63 -14.98 -1.47
N LYS A 229 -17.94 -15.70 -0.55
CA LYS A 229 -18.20 -15.65 0.90
C LYS A 229 -17.74 -14.34 1.57
N GLY A 230 -17.22 -13.39 0.79
CA GLY A 230 -16.63 -12.16 1.32
C GLY A 230 -15.32 -12.41 2.06
N GLY A 231 -14.55 -13.42 1.64
CA GLY A 231 -13.24 -13.70 2.17
C GLY A 231 -12.17 -12.76 1.61
N GLY A 232 -11.17 -12.42 2.43
CA GLY A 232 -9.98 -11.71 1.97
C GLY A 232 -10.14 -10.20 2.04
N GLU A 233 -9.84 -9.48 0.96
CA GLU A 233 -10.02 -8.01 0.92
C GLU A 233 -11.51 -7.61 0.94
N LEU A 234 -12.37 -8.46 0.38
CA LEU A 234 -13.84 -8.29 0.40
C LEU A 234 -14.46 -8.52 1.78
N GLY A 235 -13.68 -9.03 2.74
CA GLY A 235 -14.10 -9.26 4.13
C GLY A 235 -13.74 -8.13 5.07
N LEU A 236 -12.89 -7.19 4.65
CA LEU A 236 -12.51 -6.04 5.46
C LEU A 236 -13.72 -5.16 5.79
N ILE A 237 -14.69 -5.10 4.88
CA ILE A 237 -15.93 -4.36 5.06
C ILE A 237 -16.83 -4.98 6.15
N LYS A 238 -16.73 -6.29 6.40
CA LYS A 238 -17.49 -6.94 7.48
C LYS A 238 -17.06 -6.43 8.85
N ALA A 239 -15.75 -6.25 9.05
CA ALA A 239 -15.24 -5.63 10.27
C ALA A 239 -15.73 -4.19 10.44
N TYR A 240 -15.86 -3.42 9.34
CA TYR A 240 -16.48 -2.10 9.39
C TYR A 240 -17.95 -2.17 9.82
N TYR A 241 -18.76 -3.05 9.21
CA TYR A 241 -20.16 -3.22 9.59
C TYR A 241 -20.31 -3.63 11.06
N TYR A 242 -19.49 -4.55 11.54
CA TYR A 242 -19.46 -4.94 12.94
C TYR A 242 -19.22 -3.75 13.88
N PHE A 243 -18.29 -2.86 13.52
CA PHE A 243 -18.05 -1.66 14.31
C PHE A 243 -19.26 -0.72 14.31
N VAL A 244 -19.92 -0.54 13.15
CA VAL A 244 -21.12 0.30 13.02
C VAL A 244 -22.30 -0.29 13.81
N GLU A 245 -22.53 -1.59 13.72
CA GLU A 245 -23.64 -2.29 14.39
C GLU A 245 -23.55 -2.17 15.91
N HIS A 246 -22.34 -2.26 16.46
CA HIS A 246 -22.09 -2.10 17.89
C HIS A 246 -21.83 -0.64 18.28
N ASN A 247 -22.03 0.30 17.35
CA ASN A 247 -21.85 1.74 17.57
C ASN A 247 -20.49 2.09 18.22
N ASN A 248 -19.41 1.41 17.80
CA ASN A 248 -18.08 1.56 18.38
C ASN A 248 -17.98 1.37 19.90
N ASN A 249 -18.92 0.66 20.52
CA ASN A 249 -18.93 0.44 21.96
C ASN A 249 -17.94 -0.66 22.37
N PHE A 250 -16.66 -0.42 22.08
CA PHE A 250 -15.54 -1.30 22.39
C PHE A 250 -14.47 -0.54 23.18
N PRO A 251 -13.68 -1.23 24.01
CA PRO A 251 -12.55 -0.63 24.69
C PRO A 251 -11.62 0.09 23.70
N LYS A 252 -11.29 1.36 23.99
CA LYS A 252 -10.36 2.23 23.22
C LYS A 252 -10.84 2.75 21.88
N PHE A 253 -12.03 2.36 21.41
CA PHE A 253 -12.63 2.94 20.20
C PHE A 253 -13.11 4.38 20.48
N GLY A 254 -13.18 5.21 19.43
CA GLY A 254 -13.59 6.62 19.55
C GLY A 254 -12.56 7.57 20.18
N MET A 255 -11.39 7.07 20.61
CA MET A 255 -10.35 7.86 21.27
C MET A 255 -9.30 8.44 20.30
N GLY A 256 -9.43 8.23 18.98
CA GLY A 256 -8.47 8.73 17.99
C GLY A 256 -7.04 8.17 18.12
N LEU A 257 -6.85 7.01 18.77
CA LEU A 257 -5.52 6.49 19.10
C LEU A 257 -4.62 6.25 17.88
N GLY A 258 -5.20 5.82 16.75
CA GLY A 258 -4.45 5.65 15.51
C GLY A 258 -3.86 6.98 15.01
N TYR A 259 -4.62 8.06 15.13
CA TYR A 259 -4.23 9.41 14.73
C TYR A 259 -3.28 10.07 15.73
N MET A 260 -3.46 9.84 17.04
CA MET A 260 -2.49 10.24 18.06
C MET A 260 -1.14 9.59 17.82
N ARG A 261 -1.12 8.28 17.53
CA ARG A 261 0.11 7.56 17.21
C ARG A 261 0.76 8.07 15.92
N LEU A 262 -0.06 8.45 14.93
CA LEU A 262 0.41 9.09 13.69
C LEU A 262 1.02 10.47 13.94
N ALA A 263 0.44 11.30 14.83
CA ALA A 263 1.04 12.58 15.21
C ALA A 263 2.41 12.38 15.90
N LEU A 264 2.56 11.29 16.65
CA LEU A 264 3.80 10.90 17.34
C LEU A 264 4.71 10.00 16.48
N LEU A 265 4.59 10.05 15.14
CA LEU A 265 5.28 9.13 14.23
C LEU A 265 6.79 9.05 14.51
N PHE A 266 7.44 10.21 14.57
CA PHE A 266 8.89 10.35 14.74
C PHE A 266 9.38 10.14 16.17
N VAL A 267 8.47 10.05 17.14
CA VAL A 267 8.85 9.83 18.54
C VAL A 267 8.97 8.33 18.79
N PRO A 268 10.17 7.81 19.14
CA PRO A 268 10.34 6.39 19.43
C PRO A 268 9.49 5.97 20.63
N ALA A 269 8.84 4.81 20.53
CA ALA A 269 8.02 4.27 21.63
C ALA A 269 8.85 3.97 22.89
N ALA A 270 10.17 3.77 22.76
CA ALA A 270 11.08 3.61 23.89
C ALA A 270 11.17 4.86 24.78
N ILE A 271 11.00 6.05 24.19
CA ILE A 271 11.11 7.35 24.88
C ILE A 271 9.72 7.84 25.30
N ALA A 272 8.73 7.71 24.40
CA ALA A 272 7.35 8.08 24.69
C ALA A 272 6.51 6.86 25.08
N LYS A 273 6.55 6.48 26.37
CA LYS A 273 5.67 5.44 26.93
C LYS A 273 4.18 5.77 26.78
N PHE A 274 3.83 7.05 26.61
CA PHE A 274 2.47 7.51 26.34
C PHE A 274 2.04 7.33 24.87
N LYS A 275 2.97 6.98 23.96
CA LYS A 275 2.63 6.71 22.56
C LYS A 275 1.69 5.50 22.51
N PRO A 276 0.44 5.65 22.03
CA PRO A 276 -0.51 4.55 21.99
C PRO A 276 0.04 3.38 21.18
N ARG A 277 -0.35 2.14 21.50
CA ARG A 277 -0.04 0.97 20.66
C ARG A 277 -0.70 1.10 19.29
N ASP A 278 -0.29 0.28 18.31
CA ASP A 278 -0.92 0.32 16.99
C ASP A 278 -2.41 -0.05 17.10
N PHE A 279 -3.29 0.89 16.74
CA PHE A 279 -4.74 0.73 16.89
C PHE A 279 -5.29 -0.40 16.02
N ALA A 280 -4.60 -0.79 14.95
CA ALA A 280 -4.96 -1.97 14.16
C ALA A 280 -4.93 -3.27 14.97
N ILE A 281 -4.14 -3.32 16.07
CA ILE A 281 -4.11 -4.46 17.00
C ILE A 281 -5.34 -4.43 17.90
N ASP A 282 -5.75 -3.26 18.39
CA ASP A 282 -6.97 -3.10 19.17
C ASP A 282 -8.20 -3.51 18.33
N MET A 283 -8.29 -3.07 17.07
CA MET A 283 -9.35 -3.50 16.16
C MET A 283 -9.33 -5.02 15.88
N TYR A 284 -8.14 -5.61 15.76
CA TYR A 284 -8.01 -7.06 15.57
C TYR A 284 -8.48 -7.85 16.79
N LYS A 285 -8.11 -7.38 17.99
CA LYS A 285 -8.51 -7.98 19.25
C LYS A 285 -10.03 -8.05 19.36
N GLU A 286 -10.72 -6.95 19.05
CA GLU A 286 -12.19 -6.91 19.13
C GLU A 286 -12.86 -7.74 18.04
N TRP A 287 -12.31 -7.77 16.81
CA TRP A 287 -12.90 -8.54 15.72
C TRP A 287 -12.68 -10.06 15.84
N MET A 288 -11.48 -10.49 16.25
CA MET A 288 -11.14 -11.92 16.33
C MET A 288 -11.29 -12.47 17.75
N HIS A 289 -11.58 -11.63 18.75
CA HIS A 289 -11.58 -11.96 20.18
C HIS A 289 -10.25 -12.58 20.67
N VAL A 290 -9.15 -12.24 20.01
CA VAL A 290 -7.80 -12.73 20.33
C VAL A 290 -6.83 -11.55 20.44
N ASP A 291 -6.26 -11.34 21.62
CA ASP A 291 -5.22 -10.33 21.84
C ASP A 291 -3.87 -10.86 21.33
N ASN A 292 -3.64 -10.73 20.03
CA ASN A 292 -2.39 -11.08 19.39
C ASN A 292 -1.65 -9.80 18.98
N PRO A 293 -0.48 -9.47 19.54
CA PRO A 293 0.28 -8.27 19.20
C PRO A 293 0.77 -8.25 17.74
N ARG A 294 0.73 -9.38 17.03
CA ARG A 294 1.01 -9.48 15.60
C ARG A 294 -0.24 -9.51 14.72
N GLY A 295 -1.42 -9.69 15.32
CA GLY A 295 -2.70 -9.61 14.63
C GLY A 295 -3.05 -8.15 14.36
N THR A 296 -3.40 -7.83 13.11
CA THR A 296 -3.82 -6.49 12.71
C THR A 296 -5.07 -6.59 11.85
N MET A 297 -6.03 -5.68 12.09
CA MET A 297 -7.24 -5.55 11.30
C MET A 297 -7.26 -4.19 10.61
N HIS A 298 -7.68 -4.20 9.34
CA HIS A 298 -7.72 -3.02 8.49
C HIS A 298 -9.10 -2.95 7.83
N PRO A 299 -10.09 -2.33 8.49
CA PRO A 299 -11.51 -2.40 8.10
C PRO A 299 -11.86 -1.42 6.96
N THR A 300 -11.01 -1.30 5.93
CA THR A 300 -11.03 -0.19 4.96
C THR A 300 -10.75 1.18 5.61
N LEU A 301 -10.55 2.21 4.79
CA LEU A 301 -10.40 3.57 5.31
C LEU A 301 -11.61 4.01 6.15
N PHE A 302 -12.81 3.70 5.68
CA PHE A 302 -14.06 4.11 6.35
C PHE A 302 -14.18 3.48 7.72
N GLY A 303 -13.87 2.18 7.84
CA GLY A 303 -13.86 1.52 9.14
C GLY A 303 -12.76 2.01 10.06
N ASP A 304 -11.58 2.37 9.54
CA ASP A 304 -10.48 2.89 10.36
C ASP A 304 -10.84 4.27 10.94
N VAL A 305 -11.38 5.17 10.12
CA VAL A 305 -11.85 6.47 10.60
C VAL A 305 -13.05 6.35 11.53
N PHE A 306 -13.96 5.41 11.24
CA PHE A 306 -15.10 5.14 12.10
C PHE A 306 -14.61 4.64 13.45
N ALA A 307 -13.81 3.58 13.51
CA ALA A 307 -13.28 3.03 14.76
C ALA A 307 -12.53 4.06 15.62
N ASN A 308 -11.86 5.03 14.98
CA ASN A 308 -11.16 6.12 15.70
C ASN A 308 -12.09 7.24 16.20
N PHE A 309 -13.16 7.60 15.49
CA PHE A 309 -13.93 8.83 15.75
C PHE A 309 -15.46 8.66 15.82
N GLY A 310 -15.97 7.44 15.69
CA GLY A 310 -17.40 7.15 15.61
C GLY A 310 -18.07 7.87 14.44
N PHE A 311 -19.28 8.40 14.67
CA PHE A 311 -20.03 9.12 13.65
C PHE A 311 -19.33 10.39 13.14
N MET A 312 -18.39 10.99 13.89
CA MET A 312 -17.61 12.14 13.40
C MET A 312 -16.60 11.78 12.30
N CYS A 313 -16.47 10.49 11.98
CA CYS A 313 -15.55 10.01 10.96
C CYS A 313 -15.73 10.63 9.57
N PHE A 314 -16.93 11.07 9.20
CA PHE A 314 -17.15 11.68 7.89
C PHE A 314 -16.33 12.98 7.70
N LEU A 315 -16.04 13.72 8.79
CA LEU A 315 -15.22 14.93 8.77
C LEU A 315 -13.78 14.65 8.31
N LEU A 316 -13.29 13.42 8.49
CA LEU A 316 -11.96 13.02 8.02
C LEU A 316 -11.87 13.05 6.49
N GLY A 317 -13.00 13.11 5.78
CA GLY A 317 -13.03 13.38 4.33
C GLY A 317 -12.28 14.66 3.98
N ILE A 318 -12.40 15.72 4.80
CA ILE A 318 -11.67 16.98 4.64
C ILE A 318 -10.16 16.76 4.83
N VAL A 319 -9.78 16.05 5.89
CA VAL A 319 -8.36 15.77 6.21
C VAL A 319 -7.69 15.00 5.09
N TYR A 320 -8.33 13.96 4.56
CA TYR A 320 -7.81 13.20 3.42
C TYR A 320 -7.86 14.01 2.11
N GLY A 321 -8.84 14.90 1.95
CA GLY A 321 -8.88 15.85 0.83
C GLY A 321 -7.64 16.76 0.83
N ILE A 322 -7.31 17.34 1.98
CA ILE A 322 -6.11 18.17 2.18
C ILE A 322 -4.84 17.34 1.96
N LEU A 323 -4.76 16.14 2.55
CA LEU A 323 -3.59 15.25 2.40
C LEU A 323 -3.30 14.95 0.92
N VAL A 324 -4.33 14.58 0.14
CA VAL A 324 -4.14 14.30 -1.29
C VAL A 324 -3.70 15.56 -2.04
N SER A 325 -4.23 16.73 -1.71
CA SER A 325 -3.82 17.99 -2.33
C SER A 325 -2.38 18.37 -1.98
N PHE A 326 -1.96 18.18 -0.73
CA PHE A 326 -0.58 18.38 -0.30
C PHE A 326 0.38 17.45 -1.05
N VAL A 327 0.03 16.18 -1.17
CA VAL A 327 0.82 15.18 -1.89
C VAL A 327 0.94 15.52 -3.39
N ASP A 328 -0.16 15.97 -4.02
CA ASP A 328 -0.14 16.40 -5.43
C ASP A 328 0.83 17.57 -5.63
N GLU A 329 0.79 18.59 -4.77
CA GLU A 329 1.72 19.73 -4.83
C GLU A 329 3.18 19.31 -4.58
N PHE A 330 3.42 18.40 -3.65
CA PHE A 330 4.76 17.87 -3.40
C PHE A 330 5.36 17.16 -4.62
N ILE A 331 4.55 16.39 -5.36
CA ILE A 331 4.99 15.76 -6.61
C ILE A 331 5.24 16.83 -7.68
N LYS A 332 4.33 17.80 -7.85
CA LYS A 332 4.48 18.86 -8.87
C LYS A 332 5.69 19.76 -8.64
N ALA A 333 6.02 20.05 -7.38
CA ALA A 333 7.19 20.85 -7.02
C ALA A 333 8.52 20.14 -7.34
N THR A 334 8.49 18.82 -7.55
CA THR A 334 9.68 18.03 -7.87
C THR A 334 10.07 18.22 -9.35
N LYS A 335 11.14 18.98 -9.59
CA LYS A 335 11.64 19.30 -10.94
C LYS A 335 12.28 18.12 -11.66
N ASP A 336 12.99 17.25 -10.94
CA ASP A 336 13.67 16.11 -11.54
C ASP A 336 12.65 15.01 -11.92
N PRO A 337 12.58 14.61 -13.21
CA PRO A 337 11.60 13.62 -13.66
C PRO A 337 11.72 12.27 -12.93
N THR A 338 12.93 11.83 -12.58
CA THR A 338 13.18 10.55 -11.88
C THR A 338 12.58 10.59 -10.49
N MET A 339 12.86 11.66 -9.76
CA MET A 339 12.35 11.88 -8.42
C MET A 339 10.84 12.00 -8.43
N ARG A 340 10.29 12.75 -9.39
CA ARG A 340 8.84 12.91 -9.59
C ARG A 340 8.17 11.56 -9.83
N CYS A 341 8.76 10.73 -10.68
CA CYS A 341 8.25 9.40 -11.00
C CYS A 341 8.26 8.45 -9.81
N MET A 342 9.37 8.40 -9.07
CA MET A 342 9.49 7.55 -7.89
C MET A 342 8.52 8.00 -6.79
N LYS A 343 8.41 9.31 -6.53
CA LYS A 343 7.46 9.88 -5.57
C LYS A 343 6.02 9.58 -5.96
N ALA A 344 5.66 9.78 -7.22
CA ALA A 344 4.34 9.42 -7.72
C ALA A 344 4.05 7.95 -7.45
N SER A 345 4.97 7.05 -7.82
CA SER A 345 4.79 5.62 -7.57
C SER A 345 4.63 5.26 -6.09
N MET A 346 5.38 5.90 -5.20
CA MET A 346 5.26 5.70 -3.75
C MET A 346 3.91 6.15 -3.21
N VAL A 347 3.39 7.26 -3.72
CA VAL A 347 2.07 7.80 -3.37
C VAL A 347 0.95 6.84 -3.76
N CYS A 348 1.15 6.07 -4.82
CA CYS A 348 0.20 5.05 -5.24
C CYS A 348 0.10 3.93 -4.19
N THR A 349 1.25 3.45 -3.72
CA THR A 349 1.32 2.49 -2.62
C THR A 349 0.73 3.07 -1.34
N LEU A 350 1.03 4.33 -1.00
CA LEU A 350 0.43 5.05 0.13
C LEU A 350 -1.11 5.00 0.10
N PHE A 351 -1.74 5.42 -1.00
CA PHE A 351 -3.19 5.52 -1.08
C PHE A 351 -3.91 4.18 -1.12
N ILE A 352 -3.28 3.13 -1.64
CA ILE A 352 -3.84 1.78 -1.56
C ILE A 352 -3.90 1.30 -0.11
N LEU A 353 -2.83 1.52 0.63
CA LEU A 353 -2.74 1.08 2.01
C LEU A 353 -3.65 1.89 2.92
N ILE A 354 -3.76 3.20 2.68
CA ILE A 354 -4.78 4.04 3.32
C ILE A 354 -6.18 3.52 2.99
N GLY A 355 -6.47 3.24 1.71
CA GLY A 355 -7.78 2.73 1.29
C GLY A 355 -8.19 1.43 2.00
N ARG A 356 -7.21 0.58 2.33
CA ARG A 356 -7.43 -0.65 3.11
C ARG A 356 -7.63 -0.41 4.61
N GLY A 357 -7.35 0.77 5.15
CA GLY A 357 -7.38 1.04 6.59
C GLY A 357 -6.05 0.75 7.29
N ALA A 358 -4.94 0.64 6.55
CA ALA A 358 -3.58 0.52 7.10
C ALA A 358 -2.89 1.88 7.20
N THR A 359 -3.62 2.91 7.64
CA THR A 359 -3.26 4.33 7.58
C THR A 359 -1.88 4.63 8.17
N TYR A 360 -1.61 4.17 9.40
CA TYR A 360 -0.34 4.40 10.09
C TYR A 360 0.85 3.84 9.30
N ASN A 361 0.78 2.55 8.92
CA ASN A 361 1.84 1.89 8.18
C ASN A 361 2.04 2.49 6.79
N ALA A 362 0.96 2.93 6.14
CA ALA A 362 1.01 3.57 4.83
C ALA A 362 1.82 4.87 4.89
N ILE A 363 1.47 5.76 5.81
CA ILE A 363 2.12 7.07 5.96
C ILE A 363 3.55 6.93 6.45
N PHE A 364 3.81 6.02 7.40
CA PHE A 364 5.17 5.73 7.87
C PHE A 364 6.07 5.27 6.72
N ASN A 365 5.63 4.30 5.92
CA ASN A 365 6.43 3.78 4.81
C ASN A 365 6.69 4.84 3.74
N TYR A 366 5.70 5.68 3.45
CA TYR A 366 5.86 6.79 2.51
C TYR A 366 6.90 7.79 2.99
N ILE A 367 6.82 8.22 4.26
CA ILE A 367 7.77 9.19 4.84
C ILE A 367 9.18 8.64 4.83
N ILE A 368 9.39 7.41 5.35
CA ILE A 368 10.72 6.79 5.38
C ILE A 368 11.28 6.62 3.97
N GLY A 369 10.48 6.12 3.04
CA GLY A 369 10.93 5.96 1.66
C GLY A 369 11.22 7.30 0.97
N SER A 370 10.46 8.36 1.26
CA SER A 370 10.67 9.68 0.67
C SER A 370 11.97 10.29 1.19
N LEU A 371 12.23 10.16 2.49
CA LEU A 371 13.49 10.59 3.10
C LEU A 371 14.68 9.87 2.47
N VAL A 372 14.61 8.55 2.31
CA VAL A 372 15.68 7.76 1.66
C VAL A 372 15.88 8.20 0.21
N LEU A 373 14.79 8.41 -0.53
CA LEU A 373 14.86 8.87 -1.91
C LEU A 373 15.51 10.26 -2.02
N ASP A 374 15.13 11.19 -1.15
CA ASP A 374 15.70 12.54 -1.11
C ASP A 374 17.19 12.50 -0.69
N ILE A 375 17.60 11.61 0.24
CA ILE A 375 19.01 11.39 0.59
C ILE A 375 19.80 10.88 -0.63
N ILE A 376 19.29 9.88 -1.35
CA ILE A 376 19.95 9.34 -2.57
C ILE A 376 20.15 10.47 -3.59
N TYR A 377 19.15 11.33 -3.75
CA TYR A 377 19.23 12.46 -4.68
C TYR A 377 20.25 13.52 -4.27
N VAL A 378 20.37 13.82 -2.97
CA VAL A 378 21.41 14.71 -2.45
C VAL A 378 22.80 14.12 -2.72
N VAL A 379 23.01 12.83 -2.42
CA VAL A 379 24.28 12.14 -2.69
C VAL A 379 24.61 12.16 -4.19
N TYR A 380 23.63 11.92 -5.06
CA TYR A 380 23.80 12.01 -6.51
C TYR A 380 24.25 13.41 -6.96
N LYS A 381 23.66 14.48 -6.41
CA LYS A 381 24.06 15.86 -6.73
C LYS A 381 25.49 16.17 -6.30
N ILE A 382 25.90 15.70 -5.12
CA ILE A 382 27.26 15.88 -4.62
C ILE A 382 28.26 15.14 -5.52
N TRP A 383 27.96 13.88 -5.86
CA TRP A 383 28.79 13.07 -6.74
C TRP A 383 28.93 13.68 -8.14
N ARG A 384 27.83 14.19 -8.71
CA ARG A 384 27.83 14.82 -10.02
C ARG A 384 28.71 16.08 -10.05
N ARG A 385 28.58 16.96 -9.05
CA ARG A 385 29.44 18.16 -8.93
C ARG A 385 30.91 17.80 -8.84
N ALA A 386 31.25 16.86 -7.95
CA ALA A 386 32.64 16.42 -7.79
C ALA A 386 33.24 15.86 -9.10
N SER A 387 32.44 15.11 -9.87
CA SER A 387 32.87 14.54 -11.16
C SER A 387 33.06 15.61 -12.25
N GLU A 388 32.21 16.64 -12.27
CA GLU A 388 32.35 17.80 -13.17
C GLU A 388 33.64 18.58 -12.83
N ASP A 389 33.91 18.82 -11.55
CA ASP A 389 35.13 19.51 -11.09
C ASP A 389 36.43 18.74 -11.42
N THR A 390 36.40 17.40 -11.42
CA THR A 390 37.57 16.58 -11.78
C THR A 390 37.88 16.64 -13.28
N LEU A 391 36.85 16.71 -14.13
CA LEU A 391 37.02 16.83 -15.58
C LEU A 391 37.63 18.18 -15.97
N TYR A 392 37.28 19.27 -15.28
CA TYR A 392 37.87 20.60 -15.50
C TYR A 392 39.33 20.73 -15.02
N GLN A 393 39.79 19.86 -14.11
CA GLN A 393 41.18 19.84 -13.68
C GLN A 393 42.09 18.95 -14.56
N CYS A 394 41.49 18.08 -15.39
CA CYS A 394 42.21 17.21 -16.31
C CYS A 394 42.18 17.68 -17.77
N SER A 395 41.44 18.76 -18.08
CA SER A 395 41.48 19.52 -19.34
C SER A 395 42.39 20.72 -19.20
#